data_AF-A0A8B6ERP0-F1
#
_entry.id   AF-A0A8B6ERP0-F1
#
_cell.length_a   1.000
_cell.length_b   1.000
_cell.length_c   1.000
_cell.angle_alpha   90.00
_cell.angle_beta   90.00
_cell.angle_gamma   90.00
#
_symmetry.space_group_name_H-M   'P 1'
#
loop_
_entity.id
_entity.type
_entity.pdbx_description
1 polymer ?
#
loop_
_entity_poly.entity_id
_entity_poly.type
_entity_poly.pdbx_seq_one_letter_code
_entity_poly.pdbx_strand_id
1 'polypeptide(L)' 'VANKDGETKHYIDGKNKETSSWLRYTNCACTIDEENLDVFQYNYEIYYVTNQCIKPGTELLVWYGDSY' A
#
# COMPACT_ATOMS: atom_id res chain seq x y z
N VAL A 1 -7.09 -7.48 5.42
CA VAL A 1 -6.54 -7.05 6.72
C VAL A 1 -6.75 -8.14 7.76
N ALA A 2 -5.68 -8.56 8.41
CA ALA A 2 -5.67 -9.66 9.38
C ALA A 2 -5.38 -9.17 10.80
N ASN A 3 -5.79 -9.91 11.83
CA ASN A 3 -5.29 -9.67 13.18
C ASN A 3 -3.84 -10.19 13.32
N LYS A 4 -3.24 -10.02 14.50
CA LYS A 4 -1.85 -10.47 14.76
C LYS A 4 -1.68 -12.00 14.68
N ASP A 5 -2.78 -12.74 14.74
CA ASP A 5 -2.82 -14.20 14.68
C ASP A 5 -3.00 -14.72 13.23
N GLY A 6 -3.02 -13.81 12.24
CA GLY A 6 -3.18 -14.13 10.82
C GLY A 6 -4.64 -14.36 10.38
N GLU A 7 -5.61 -14.20 11.28
CA GLU A 7 -7.02 -14.33 10.93
C GLU A 7 -7.51 -13.09 10.18
N THR A 8 -8.05 -13.31 8.98
CA THR A 8 -8.59 -12.23 8.14
C THR A 8 -9.88 -11.68 8.73
N LYS A 9 -9.91 -10.38 9.05
CA LYS A 9 -11.13 -9.70 9.53
C LYS A 9 -12.04 -9.27 8.38
N HIS A 10 -11.45 -8.62 7.38
CA HIS A 10 -12.16 -8.16 6.16
C HIS A 10 -11.16 -7.79 5.05
N TYR A 11 -11.70 -7.47 3.88
CA TYR A 11 -10.96 -6.98 2.71
C TYR A 11 -11.22 -5.49 2.50
N ILE A 12 -10.21 -4.78 2.02
CA ILE A 12 -10.34 -3.39 1.58
C ILE A 12 -10.42 -3.43 0.05
N ASP A 13 -11.57 -3.04 -0.50
CA ASP A 13 -11.78 -2.99 -1.95
C ASP A 13 -11.69 -1.55 -2.47
N GLY A 14 -10.62 -1.27 -3.22
CA GLY A 14 -10.39 0.03 -3.87
C GLY A 14 -11.08 0.21 -5.23
N LYS A 15 -11.93 -0.73 -5.68
CA LYS A 15 -12.54 -0.68 -7.03
C LYS A 15 -13.46 0.51 -7.23
N ASN A 16 -14.37 0.78 -6.30
CA ASN A 16 -15.36 1.87 -6.45
C ASN A 16 -14.71 3.24 -6.19
N LYS A 17 -14.65 4.09 -7.23
CA LYS A 17 -14.04 5.43 -7.15
C LYS A 17 -14.78 6.40 -6.22
N GLU A 18 -16.07 6.19 -5.97
CA GLU A 18 -16.87 7.07 -5.10
C GLU A 18 -16.63 6.80 -3.61
N THR A 19 -16.11 5.63 -3.27
CA THR A 19 -15.94 5.17 -1.88
C THR A 19 -14.48 4.84 -1.54
N SER A 20 -13.54 5.12 -2.45
CA SER A 20 -12.11 4.79 -2.29
C SER A 20 -11.23 6.03 -2.23
N SER A 21 -10.07 5.92 -1.58
CA SER A 21 -9.08 7.00 -1.53
C SER A 21 -8.19 7.03 -2.78
N TRP A 22 -7.35 8.05 -2.88
CA TRP A 22 -6.37 8.22 -3.97
C TRP A 22 -5.33 7.09 -4.04
N LEU A 23 -5.10 6.36 -2.95
CA LEU A 23 -4.13 5.26 -2.89
C LEU A 23 -4.45 4.14 -3.88
N ARG A 24 -5.70 4.03 -4.34
CA ARG A 24 -6.12 3.08 -5.40
C ARG A 24 -5.39 3.27 -6.74
N TYR A 25 -4.78 4.44 -6.94
CA TYR A 25 -4.09 4.80 -8.19
C TYR A 25 -2.57 4.59 -8.11
N THR A 26 -2.03 4.27 -6.94
CA THR A 26 -0.61 3.94 -6.78
C THR A 26 -0.32 2.61 -7.49
N ASN A 27 0.67 2.61 -8.36
CA ASN A 27 1.08 1.43 -9.10
C ASN A 27 2.02 0.55 -8.27
N CYS A 28 2.04 -0.75 -8.58
CA CYS A 28 3.03 -1.65 -8.00
C CYS A 28 4.41 -1.35 -8.60
N ALA A 29 5.45 -1.33 -7.77
CA ALA A 29 6.82 -1.45 -8.25
C ALA A 29 6.99 -2.79 -8.99
N CYS A 30 7.77 -2.84 -10.07
CA CYS A 30 8.18 -4.07 -10.74
C CYS A 30 9.48 -4.63 -10.13
N THR A 31 10.26 -3.79 -9.46
CA THR A 31 11.54 -4.10 -8.83
C THR A 31 11.66 -3.44 -7.45
N ILE A 32 12.50 -3.99 -6.58
CA ILE A 32 12.75 -3.41 -5.24
C ILE A 32 13.43 -2.04 -5.36
N ASP A 33 14.26 -1.84 -6.40
CA ASP A 33 15.04 -0.61 -6.55
C ASP A 33 14.20 0.64 -6.90
N GLU A 34 13.01 0.46 -7.46
CA GLU A 34 12.12 1.57 -7.84
C GLU A 34 11.01 1.85 -6.81
N GLU A 35 10.82 0.95 -5.83
CA GLU A 35 9.87 1.15 -4.75
C GLU A 35 10.22 2.40 -3.95
N ASN A 36 9.22 3.21 -3.64
CA ASN A 36 9.37 4.38 -2.77
C ASN A 36 8.27 4.50 -1.71
N LEU A 37 7.38 3.51 -1.63
CA LEU A 37 6.33 3.39 -0.63
C LEU A 37 6.30 1.97 -0.05
N ASP A 38 6.50 1.87 1.27
CA ASP A 38 6.23 0.65 2.02
C ASP A 38 4.74 0.60 2.43
N VAL A 39 4.21 -0.62 2.58
CA VAL A 39 2.87 -0.86 3.12
C VAL A 39 2.94 -1.43 4.51
N PHE A 40 2.19 -0.87 5.45
CA PHE A 40 2.00 -1.51 6.75
C PHE A 40 0.54 -1.48 7.21
N GLN A 41 0.18 -2.48 8.01
CA GLN A 41 -1.14 -2.59 8.58
C GLN A 41 -1.15 -2.14 10.04
N TYR A 42 -2.09 -1.27 10.39
CA TYR A 42 -2.32 -0.84 11.77
C TYR A 42 -3.80 -0.66 12.04
N ASN A 43 -4.29 -1.21 13.17
CA ASN A 43 -5.70 -1.13 13.56
C ASN A 43 -6.71 -1.54 12.46
N TYR A 44 -6.40 -2.59 11.70
CA TYR A 44 -7.22 -3.08 10.57
C TYR A 44 -7.33 -2.09 9.39
N GLU A 45 -6.45 -1.11 9.31
CA GLU A 45 -6.29 -0.19 8.20
C GLU A 45 -4.93 -0.38 7.54
N ILE A 46 -4.81 0.08 6.29
CA ILE A 46 -3.60 -0.01 5.48
C ILE A 46 -3.03 1.38 5.26
N TYR A 47 -1.73 1.52 5.48
CA TYR A 47 -1.00 2.76 5.38
C TYR A 47 0.17 2.61 4.42
N TYR A 48 0.45 3.67 3.67
CA TYR A 48 1.55 3.76 2.72
C TYR A 48 2.53 4.79 3.29
N VAL A 49 3.80 4.41 3.44
CA VAL A 49 4.84 5.25 4.04
C VAL A 49 5.99 5.38 3.08
N THR A 50 6.48 6.60 2.91
CA THR A 50 7.69 6.85 2.14
C THR A 50 8.90 6.33 2.89
N ASN A 51 9.65 5.39 2.29
CA ASN A 51 10.91 4.89 2.85
C ASN A 51 12.13 5.74 2.41
N GLN A 52 11.91 6.69 1.49
CA GLN A 52 12.91 7.60 0.97
C GLN A 52 12.32 8.95 0.57
N CYS A 53 13.18 9.95 0.30
CA CYS A 53 12.73 11.24 -0.22
C CYS A 53 12.24 11.13 -1.67
N ILE A 54 11.00 11.56 -1.92
CA ILE A 54 10.39 11.52 -3.26
C ILE A 54 10.52 12.89 -3.92
N LYS A 55 11.24 12.96 -5.04
CA LYS A 55 11.40 14.21 -5.81
C LYS A 55 10.12 14.55 -6.57
N PRO A 56 9.81 15.83 -6.81
CA PRO A 56 8.68 16.22 -7.65
C PRO A 56 8.73 15.55 -9.03
N GLY A 57 7.59 15.04 -9.50
CA GLY A 57 7.48 14.32 -10.77
C GLY A 57 7.88 12.83 -10.72
N THR A 58 8.31 12.33 -9.56
CA THR A 58 8.56 10.89 -9.37
C THR A 58 7.24 10.17 -9.14
N GLU A 59 7.05 9.04 -9.81
CA GLU A 59 5.88 8.20 -9.61
C GLU A 59 5.91 7.51 -8.23
N LEU A 60 4.74 7.39 -7.61
CA LEU A 60 4.57 6.64 -6.36
C LEU A 60 4.43 5.16 -6.68
N LEU A 61 5.39 4.36 -6.19
CA LEU A 61 5.47 2.92 -6.46
C LEU A 61 5.54 2.15 -5.15
N VAL A 62 4.63 1.19 -5.02
CA VAL A 62 4.46 0.37 -3.82
C VAL A 62 4.85 -1.08 -4.08
N TRP A 63 5.53 -1.73 -3.14
CA TRP A 63 5.67 -3.19 -3.16
C TRP A 63 4.88 -3.78 -2.00
N TYR A 64 4.12 -4.84 -2.27
CA TYR A 64 3.33 -5.51 -1.22
C TYR A 64 4.15 -6.59 -0.46
N GLY A 65 5.38 -6.88 -0.91
CA GLY A 65 6.34 -7.75 -0.21
C GLY A 65 5.88 -9.19 -0.01
N ASP A 66 6.75 -10.00 0.63
CA ASP A 66 6.41 -11.34 1.14
C ASP A 66 5.60 -11.30 2.46
N SER A 67 5.26 -10.09 2.93
CA SER A 67 4.68 -9.85 4.26
C SER A 67 3.15 -9.73 4.26
N TYR A 68 2.52 -9.97 3.12
CA TYR A 68 1.06 -10.07 2.98
C TYR A 68 0.62 -11.53 2.85
#